data_AF-A0A4Y8KFJ8-F1
#
_entry.id   AF-A0A4Y8KFJ8-F1
#
_cell.length_a   1.000
_cell.length_b   1.000
_cell.length_c   1.000
_cell.angle_alpha   90.00
_cell.angle_beta   90.00
_cell.angle_gamma   90.00
#
_symmetry.space_group_name_H-M   'P 1'
#
loop_
_entity.id
_entity.type
_entity.pdbx_description
1 polymer ?
#
loop_
_entity_poly.entity_id
_entity_poly.type
_entity_poly.pdbx_seq_one_letter_code
_entity_poly.pdbx_strand_id
1 'polypeptide(L)'
;MPLIGVILGTAGTLLSVWSLAFFFAPNAVPPMPSVASLASLIEPVVSTPDTPPQANAASAAPAAAPLATTPLAAAAPTSEETHSDMQMAAGTIAFVLESLRTPGQAWPAALFIDSENMVSTAEGNMLARIPAGTTATYTRTTSEDNFRLIITDDATGTVVTFDSTTGVVTN
;
A
#
# COMPACT_ATOMS: atom_id res chain seq x y z
N MET A 1 6.24 -24.28 24.39
CA MET A 1 6.15 -23.05 23.58
C MET A 1 4.73 -22.48 23.63
N PRO A 2 4.46 -21.44 24.44
CA PRO A 2 3.27 -20.61 24.24
C PRO A 2 3.46 -19.12 24.60
N LEU A 3 4.67 -18.55 24.56
CA LEU A 3 4.93 -17.20 25.12
C LEU A 3 4.92 -16.05 24.09
N ILE A 4 4.90 -16.36 22.79
CA ILE A 4 5.00 -15.35 21.71
C ILE A 4 3.65 -14.66 21.42
N GLY A 5 2.52 -15.32 21.73
CA GLY A 5 1.19 -14.80 21.41
C GLY A 5 0.72 -13.61 22.28
N VAL A 6 1.29 -13.41 23.46
CA VAL A 6 0.82 -12.40 24.42
C VAL A 6 1.37 -11.00 24.13
N ILE A 7 2.57 -10.91 23.56
CA ILE A 7 3.27 -9.63 23.36
C ILE A 7 2.70 -8.85 22.16
N LEU A 8 2.20 -9.56 21.13
CA LEU A 8 1.59 -8.91 19.97
C LEU A 8 0.21 -8.29 20.29
N GLY A 9 -0.52 -8.86 21.25
CA GLY A 9 -1.84 -8.37 21.64
C GLY A 9 -1.82 -7.04 22.40
N THR A 10 -0.78 -6.80 23.21
CA THR A 10 -0.68 -5.59 24.06
C THR A 10 -0.27 -4.35 23.27
N ALA A 11 0.60 -4.48 22.26
CA ALA A 11 0.94 -3.38 21.37
C ALA A 11 -0.28 -2.91 20.55
N GLY A 12 -1.11 -3.86 20.07
CA GLY A 12 -2.32 -3.55 19.31
C GLY A 12 -3.37 -2.79 20.12
N THR A 13 -3.60 -3.19 21.38
CA THR A 13 -4.56 -2.50 22.25
C THR A 13 -4.10 -1.10 22.65
N LEU A 14 -2.80 -0.90 22.88
CA LEU A 14 -2.25 0.43 23.19
C LEU A 14 -2.45 1.42 22.03
N LEU A 15 -2.26 0.94 20.79
CA LEU A 15 -2.46 1.74 19.58
C LEU A 15 -3.95 2.11 19.39
N SER A 16 -4.88 1.16 19.65
CA SER A 16 -6.32 1.42 19.56
C SER A 16 -6.81 2.46 20.56
N VAL A 17 -6.29 2.45 21.79
CA VAL A 17 -6.64 3.47 22.81
C VAL A 17 -6.11 4.84 22.41
N TRP A 18 -4.93 4.90 21.79
CA TRP A 18 -4.34 6.15 21.30
C TRP A 18 -5.16 6.78 20.15
N SER A 19 -5.62 5.97 19.20
CA SER A 19 -6.49 6.44 18.11
C SER A 19 -7.82 7.00 18.61
N LEU A 20 -8.40 6.39 19.66
CA LEU A 20 -9.66 6.87 20.24
C LEU A 20 -9.48 8.22 20.96
N ALA A 21 -8.38 8.38 21.69
CA ALA A 21 -8.08 9.62 22.41
C ALA A 21 -7.79 10.82 21.48
N PHE A 22 -7.11 10.57 20.36
CA PHE A 22 -6.82 11.59 19.35
C PHE A 22 -8.08 12.17 18.71
N PHE A 23 -9.11 11.34 18.52
CA PHE A 23 -10.37 11.75 17.89
C PHE A 23 -11.29 12.56 18.82
N PHE A 24 -11.26 12.29 20.13
CA PHE A 24 -12.19 12.90 21.09
C PHE A 24 -11.62 14.10 21.86
N ALA A 25 -10.29 14.26 21.99
CA ALA A 25 -9.69 15.37 22.72
C ALA A 25 -8.28 15.74 22.20
N PRO A 26 -8.17 16.45 21.06
CA PRO A 26 -6.89 16.71 20.40
C PRO A 26 -5.90 17.58 21.21
N ASN A 27 -6.38 18.28 22.25
CA ASN A 27 -5.56 19.17 23.08
C ASN A 27 -5.03 18.51 24.38
N ALA A 28 -5.29 17.23 24.60
CA ALA A 28 -4.89 16.51 25.82
C ALA A 28 -3.94 15.32 25.54
N VAL A 29 -3.19 15.36 24.43
CA VAL A 29 -2.29 14.26 24.06
C VAL A 29 -1.00 14.36 24.87
N PRO A 30 -0.69 13.40 25.75
CA PRO A 30 0.57 13.39 26.49
C PRO A 30 1.76 13.15 25.54
N PRO A 31 2.95 13.68 25.86
CA PRO A 31 4.14 13.48 25.03
C PRO A 31 4.48 11.99 24.91
N MET A 32 4.78 11.54 23.69
CA MET A 32 5.10 10.13 23.41
C MET A 32 6.29 9.65 24.25
N PRO A 33 6.25 8.42 24.80
CA PRO A 33 7.41 7.82 25.42
C PRO A 33 8.51 7.61 24.37
N SER A 34 9.72 8.08 24.67
CA SER A 34 10.87 7.94 23.78
C SER A 34 11.23 6.46 23.58
N VAL A 35 11.40 6.05 22.32
CA VAL A 35 11.85 4.71 21.90
C VAL A 35 13.22 4.31 22.47
N ALA A 36 13.99 5.25 23.03
CA ALA A 36 15.24 4.99 23.73
C ALA A 36 15.07 4.02 24.93
N SER A 37 13.91 4.04 25.60
CA SER A 37 13.66 3.15 26.76
C SER A 37 13.46 1.68 26.38
N LEU A 38 13.20 1.37 25.11
CA LEU A 38 13.04 -0.01 24.63
C LEU A 38 14.37 -0.71 24.31
N ALA A 39 15.42 0.06 24.01
CA ALA A 39 16.76 -0.50 23.74
C ALA A 39 17.47 -0.99 25.01
N SER A 40 17.08 -0.48 26.19
CA SER A 40 17.72 -0.83 27.47
C SER A 40 17.35 -2.21 28.02
N LEU A 41 16.46 -2.97 27.36
CA LEU A 41 16.13 -4.34 27.75
C LEU A 41 16.93 -5.42 26.99
N ILE A 42 17.84 -5.01 26.11
CA ILE A 42 18.65 -5.90 25.27
C ILE A 42 20.12 -5.69 25.63
N GLU A 43 20.48 -5.93 26.89
CA GLU A 43 21.88 -6.17 27.24
C GLU A 43 22.18 -7.67 27.07
N PRO A 44 23.00 -8.07 26.09
CA PRO A 44 23.49 -9.44 26.01
C PRO A 44 24.51 -9.66 27.13
N VAL A 45 24.18 -10.52 28.10
CA VAL A 45 25.14 -10.96 29.10
C VAL A 45 26.23 -11.80 28.41
N VAL A 46 27.45 -11.27 28.36
CA VAL A 46 28.63 -12.02 27.94
C VAL A 46 29.08 -12.86 29.14
N SER A 47 28.95 -14.17 29.03
CA SER A 47 29.63 -15.12 29.92
C SER A 47 30.80 -15.75 29.19
N THR A 48 32.03 -15.38 29.57
CA THR A 48 33.23 -16.22 29.37
C THR A 48 33.34 -17.22 30.52
N PRO A 49 33.84 -18.46 30.31
CA PRO A 49 35.29 -18.66 30.52
C PRO A 49 35.99 -19.72 29.63
N ASP A 50 37.22 -19.36 29.24
CA ASP A 50 38.50 -20.10 29.19
C ASP A 50 38.59 -21.63 28.93
N THR A 51 39.29 -22.05 27.85
CA THR A 51 40.54 -22.87 27.89
C THR A 51 41.21 -23.03 26.49
N PRO A 52 42.57 -23.06 26.35
CA PRO A 52 43.32 -23.11 25.06
C PRO A 52 44.00 -24.49 24.80
N PRO A 53 44.99 -24.64 23.87
CA PRO A 53 44.91 -24.66 22.40
C PRO A 53 45.42 -26.00 21.79
N GLN A 54 44.97 -26.42 20.59
CA GLN A 54 45.66 -27.52 19.87
C GLN A 54 45.61 -27.44 18.34
N ALA A 55 46.77 -27.09 17.78
CA ALA A 55 47.46 -27.54 16.57
C ALA A 55 46.69 -28.02 15.30
N ASN A 56 47.01 -27.31 14.21
CA ASN A 56 47.55 -27.85 12.96
C ASN A 56 46.60 -28.61 12.00
N ALA A 57 46.24 -27.95 10.89
CA ALA A 57 46.67 -28.35 9.54
C ALA A 57 46.07 -27.38 8.50
N ALA A 58 46.93 -26.88 7.63
CA ALA A 58 46.54 -26.15 6.44
C ALA A 58 45.68 -27.04 5.53
N SER A 59 44.49 -26.57 5.20
CA SER A 59 43.76 -27.00 4.00
C SER A 59 43.41 -25.74 3.22
N ALA A 60 44.03 -25.62 2.05
CA ALA A 60 43.73 -24.58 1.08
C ALA A 60 42.24 -24.64 0.71
N ALA A 61 41.48 -23.61 1.08
CA ALA A 61 40.11 -23.45 0.64
C ALA A 61 40.11 -23.11 -0.87
N PRO A 62 39.28 -23.76 -1.70
CA PRO A 62 39.02 -23.27 -3.04
C PRO A 62 38.35 -21.89 -2.90
N ALA A 63 38.90 -20.88 -3.57
CA ALA A 63 38.27 -19.58 -3.68
C ALA A 63 36.89 -19.77 -4.35
N ALA A 64 35.82 -19.64 -3.56
CA ALA A 64 34.47 -19.56 -4.09
C ALA A 64 34.39 -18.29 -4.95
N ALA A 65 34.23 -18.47 -6.25
CA ALA A 65 33.91 -17.38 -7.15
C ALA A 65 32.63 -16.67 -6.64
N PRO A 66 32.56 -15.32 -6.67
CA PRO A 66 31.35 -14.63 -6.30
C PRO A 66 30.23 -15.06 -7.24
N LEU A 67 29.19 -15.69 -6.68
CA LEU A 67 27.94 -15.94 -7.38
C LEU A 67 27.42 -14.59 -7.85
N ALA A 68 27.37 -14.40 -9.17
CA ALA A 68 26.68 -13.27 -9.76
C ALA A 68 25.24 -13.27 -9.24
N THR A 69 24.88 -12.25 -8.46
CA THR A 69 23.50 -11.99 -8.08
C THR A 69 22.78 -11.51 -9.33
N THR A 70 22.26 -12.44 -10.13
CA THR A 70 21.27 -12.11 -11.16
C THR A 70 20.13 -11.39 -10.44
N PRO A 71 19.74 -10.17 -10.85
CA PRO A 71 18.58 -9.52 -10.29
C PRO A 71 17.38 -10.44 -10.52
N LEU A 72 16.72 -10.84 -9.44
CA LEU A 72 15.45 -11.56 -9.53
C LEU A 72 14.48 -10.63 -10.25
N ALA A 73 14.19 -10.92 -11.51
CA ALA A 73 13.15 -10.21 -12.25
C ALA A 73 11.86 -10.32 -11.42
N ALA A 74 11.29 -9.18 -11.04
CA ALA A 74 9.99 -9.15 -10.40
C ALA A 74 9.01 -9.92 -11.29
N ALA A 75 8.37 -10.94 -10.74
CA ALA A 75 7.38 -11.71 -11.48
C ALA A 75 6.29 -10.76 -11.98
N ALA A 76 5.81 -10.99 -13.20
CA ALA A 76 4.68 -10.23 -13.73
C ALA A 76 3.46 -10.41 -12.79
N PRO A 77 2.66 -9.34 -12.58
CA PRO A 77 1.48 -9.41 -11.74
C PRO A 77 0.52 -10.49 -12.25
N THR A 78 -0.14 -11.17 -11.31
CA THR A 78 -1.14 -12.18 -11.67
C THR A 78 -2.44 -11.51 -12.11
N SER A 79 -3.25 -12.18 -12.93
CA SER A 79 -4.53 -11.62 -13.41
C SER A 79 -5.49 -11.28 -12.27
N GLU A 80 -5.48 -12.05 -11.18
CA GLU A 80 -6.29 -11.77 -9.98
C GLU A 80 -5.81 -10.51 -9.26
N GLU A 81 -4.48 -10.35 -9.12
CA GLU A 81 -3.87 -9.16 -8.52
C GLU A 81 -4.20 -7.90 -9.33
N THR A 82 -4.00 -7.94 -10.66
CA THR A 82 -4.36 -6.83 -11.56
C THR A 82 -5.83 -6.45 -11.41
N HIS A 83 -6.73 -7.44 -11.34
CA HIS A 83 -8.15 -7.20 -11.18
C HIS A 83 -8.49 -6.55 -9.83
N SER A 84 -7.91 -7.01 -8.72
CA SER A 84 -8.04 -6.37 -7.41
C SER A 84 -7.52 -4.93 -7.42
N ASP A 85 -6.39 -4.68 -8.07
CA ASP A 85 -5.83 -3.33 -8.19
C ASP A 85 -6.71 -2.41 -9.04
N MET A 86 -7.32 -2.93 -10.11
CA MET A 86 -8.31 -2.17 -10.91
C MET A 86 -9.53 -1.78 -10.06
N GLN A 87 -10.05 -2.69 -9.23
CA GLN A 87 -11.17 -2.39 -8.33
C GLN A 87 -10.80 -1.33 -7.30
N MET A 88 -9.61 -1.44 -6.71
CA MET A 88 -9.10 -0.47 -5.76
C MET A 88 -8.90 0.90 -6.41
N ALA A 89 -8.33 0.94 -7.61
CA ALA A 89 -8.13 2.17 -8.37
C ALA A 89 -9.47 2.82 -8.73
N ALA A 90 -10.45 2.06 -9.24
CA ALA A 90 -11.78 2.57 -9.56
C ALA A 90 -12.47 3.19 -8.33
N GLY A 91 -12.44 2.49 -7.19
CA GLY A 91 -13.00 3.00 -5.94
C GLY A 91 -12.28 4.25 -5.42
N THR A 92 -10.95 4.29 -5.52
CA THR A 92 -10.15 5.45 -5.11
C THR A 92 -10.44 6.66 -5.97
N ILE A 93 -10.50 6.50 -7.30
CA ILE A 93 -10.82 7.59 -8.23
C ILE A 93 -12.21 8.14 -7.92
N ALA A 94 -13.21 7.26 -7.73
CA ALA A 94 -14.56 7.66 -7.39
C ALA A 94 -14.62 8.44 -6.06
N PHE A 95 -13.93 7.93 -5.03
CA PHE A 95 -13.87 8.59 -3.73
C PHE A 95 -13.22 9.98 -3.82
N VAL A 96 -12.08 10.09 -4.49
CA VAL A 96 -11.37 11.38 -4.62
C VAL A 96 -12.21 12.36 -5.43
N LEU A 97 -12.84 11.91 -6.52
CA LEU A 97 -13.76 12.73 -7.31
C LEU A 97 -14.91 13.28 -6.46
N GLU A 98 -15.55 12.45 -5.62
CA GLU A 98 -16.60 12.92 -4.72
C GLU A 98 -16.04 13.91 -3.69
N SER A 99 -14.84 13.66 -3.15
CA SER A 99 -14.22 14.53 -2.14
C SER A 99 -13.85 15.92 -2.66
N LEU A 100 -13.50 16.03 -3.95
CA LEU A 100 -13.14 17.29 -4.59
C LEU A 100 -14.37 18.10 -5.02
N ARG A 101 -15.54 17.46 -5.12
CA ARG A 101 -16.75 18.06 -5.63
C ARG A 101 -17.46 18.87 -4.55
N THR A 102 -17.84 20.10 -4.88
CA THR A 102 -18.78 20.86 -4.03
C THR A 102 -20.21 20.37 -4.29
N PRO A 103 -21.06 20.21 -3.26
CA PRO A 103 -22.46 19.82 -3.47
C PRO A 103 -23.18 20.73 -4.47
N GLY A 104 -23.80 20.13 -5.50
CA GLY A 104 -24.49 20.84 -6.58
C GLY A 104 -23.60 21.23 -7.76
N GLN A 105 -22.30 20.94 -7.72
CA GLN A 105 -21.41 21.09 -8.86
C GLN A 105 -21.52 19.87 -9.80
N ALA A 106 -21.49 20.13 -11.11
CA ALA A 106 -21.44 19.09 -12.13
C ALA A 106 -20.14 18.26 -12.00
N TRP A 107 -20.23 16.97 -12.35
CA TRP A 107 -19.03 16.14 -12.48
C TRP A 107 -18.07 16.66 -13.57
N PRO A 108 -16.75 16.41 -13.46
CA PRO A 108 -15.80 16.80 -14.49
C PRO A 108 -16.21 16.31 -15.87
N ALA A 109 -16.02 17.13 -16.90
CA ALA A 109 -16.39 16.78 -18.26
C ALA A 109 -15.54 15.64 -18.83
N ALA A 110 -14.27 15.57 -18.42
CA ALA A 110 -13.32 14.56 -18.85
C ALA A 110 -12.29 14.29 -17.74
N LEU A 111 -11.72 13.09 -17.78
CA LEU A 111 -10.54 12.71 -17.03
C LEU A 111 -9.40 12.46 -18.02
N PHE A 112 -8.17 12.70 -17.57
CA PHE A 112 -6.95 12.51 -18.34
C PHE A 112 -6.10 11.45 -17.68
N ILE A 113 -5.38 10.69 -18.50
CA ILE A 113 -4.43 9.68 -18.05
C ILE A 113 -3.09 10.06 -18.65
N ASP A 114 -2.06 10.18 -17.81
CA ASP A 114 -0.71 10.48 -18.26
C ASP A 114 0.10 9.21 -18.62
N SER A 115 1.36 9.40 -18.99
CA SER A 115 2.28 8.30 -19.30
C SER A 115 2.63 7.40 -18.12
N GLU A 116 2.37 7.84 -16.89
CA GLU A 116 2.58 7.06 -15.66
C GLU A 116 1.28 6.41 -15.16
N ASN A 117 0.22 6.42 -15.98
CA ASN A 117 -1.11 5.92 -15.64
C ASN A 117 -1.76 6.68 -14.46
N MET A 118 -1.35 7.92 -14.19
CA MET A 118 -2.02 8.78 -13.23
C MET A 118 -3.28 9.36 -13.87
N VAL A 119 -4.42 9.21 -13.19
CA VAL A 119 -5.69 9.81 -13.60
C VAL A 119 -5.83 11.18 -12.94
N SER A 120 -6.14 12.20 -13.75
CA SER A 120 -6.34 13.56 -13.27
C SER A 120 -7.56 14.24 -13.91
N THR A 121 -8.07 15.28 -13.26
CA THR A 121 -9.11 16.15 -13.84
C THR A 121 -8.50 17.18 -14.80
N ALA A 122 -9.35 17.88 -15.57
CA ALA A 122 -8.91 18.97 -16.46
C ALA A 122 -8.23 20.13 -15.71
N GLU A 123 -8.60 20.30 -14.45
CA GLU A 123 -8.05 21.31 -13.55
C GLU A 123 -6.69 20.90 -12.94
N GLY A 124 -6.21 19.68 -13.24
CA GLY A 124 -4.93 19.17 -12.78
C GLY A 124 -4.98 18.47 -11.42
N ASN A 125 -6.16 18.19 -10.87
CA ASN A 125 -6.27 17.43 -9.63
C ASN A 125 -5.94 15.95 -9.89
N MET A 126 -4.96 15.43 -9.18
CA MET A 126 -4.59 14.01 -9.23
C MET A 126 -5.61 13.17 -8.45
N LEU A 127 -6.09 12.09 -9.05
CA LEU A 127 -7.13 11.24 -8.47
C LEU A 127 -6.52 9.94 -7.93
N ALA A 128 -6.02 9.09 -8.82
CA ALA A 128 -5.28 7.88 -8.48
C ALA A 128 -4.51 7.36 -9.69
N ARG A 129 -3.54 6.49 -9.44
CA ARG A 129 -2.86 5.72 -10.49
C ARG A 129 -3.67 4.45 -10.78
N ILE A 130 -3.90 4.15 -12.05
CA ILE A 130 -4.42 2.84 -12.50
C ILE A 130 -3.27 1.87 -12.77
N PRO A 131 -3.50 0.55 -12.69
CA PRO A 131 -2.46 -0.44 -12.95
C PRO A 131 -1.86 -0.29 -14.35
N ALA A 132 -0.57 -0.57 -14.49
CA ALA A 132 0.09 -0.52 -15.80
C ALA A 132 -0.49 -1.60 -16.74
N GLY A 133 -0.60 -1.27 -18.03
CA GLY A 133 -1.25 -2.16 -19.00
C GLY A 133 -2.77 -2.17 -18.90
N THR A 134 -3.35 -1.11 -18.32
CA THR A 134 -4.79 -0.88 -18.33
C THR A 134 -5.13 0.44 -19.01
N THR A 135 -6.31 0.50 -19.58
CA THR A 135 -6.92 1.73 -20.09
C THR A 135 -8.14 2.09 -19.25
N ALA A 136 -8.47 3.38 -19.16
CA ALA A 136 -9.70 3.82 -18.50
C ALA A 136 -10.54 4.72 -19.40
N THR A 137 -11.86 4.47 -19.39
CA THR A 137 -12.87 5.28 -20.07
C THR A 137 -13.78 5.91 -19.02
N TYR A 138 -13.95 7.22 -19.12
CA TYR A 138 -14.85 7.98 -18.26
C TYR A 138 -16.00 8.56 -19.10
N THR A 139 -17.23 8.33 -18.64
CA THR A 139 -18.43 8.84 -19.28
C THR A 139 -19.31 9.52 -18.26
N ARG A 140 -19.47 10.84 -18.39
CA ARG A 140 -20.44 11.61 -17.62
C ARG A 140 -21.84 11.47 -18.24
N THR A 141 -22.89 11.37 -17.44
CA THR A 141 -24.27 11.37 -17.93
C THR A 141 -24.67 12.76 -18.44
N THR A 142 -25.67 12.82 -19.31
CA THR A 142 -26.16 14.08 -19.92
C THR A 142 -26.73 15.06 -18.90
N SER A 143 -27.25 14.57 -17.78
CA SER A 143 -27.73 15.40 -16.66
C SER A 143 -26.60 15.94 -15.79
N GLU A 144 -25.35 15.52 -16.02
CA GLU A 144 -24.15 15.90 -15.26
C GLU A 144 -24.15 15.51 -13.77
N ASP A 145 -25.20 14.83 -13.30
CA ASP A 145 -25.36 14.34 -11.93
C ASP A 145 -24.65 13.02 -11.64
N ASN A 146 -24.31 12.26 -12.69
CA ASN A 146 -23.71 10.93 -12.56
C ASN A 146 -22.57 10.72 -13.56
N PHE A 147 -21.72 9.75 -13.28
CA PHE A 147 -20.68 9.29 -14.18
C PHE A 147 -20.48 7.78 -14.07
N ARG A 148 -19.84 7.24 -15.11
CA ARG A 148 -19.36 5.86 -15.17
C ARG A 148 -17.88 5.86 -15.49
N LEU A 149 -17.12 5.09 -14.73
CA LEU A 149 -15.70 4.83 -14.97
C LEU A 149 -15.52 3.36 -15.32
N ILE A 150 -14.82 3.08 -16.40
CA ILE A 150 -14.54 1.72 -16.87
C ILE A 150 -13.03 1.60 -16.97
N ILE A 151 -12.43 0.66 -16.26
CA ILE A 151 -11.01 0.31 -16.36
C ILE A 151 -10.94 -1.05 -17.05
N THR A 152 -10.10 -1.17 -18.08
CA THR A 152 -9.94 -2.38 -18.88
C THR A 152 -8.48 -2.82 -18.83
N ASP A 153 -8.22 -4.09 -18.52
CA ASP A 153 -6.91 -4.71 -18.69
C ASP A 153 -6.68 -4.97 -20.19
N ASP A 154 -5.65 -4.36 -20.76
CA ASP A 154 -5.38 -4.43 -22.20
C ASP A 154 -4.86 -5.81 -22.63
N ALA A 155 -4.29 -6.58 -21.71
CA ALA A 155 -3.77 -7.92 -22.00
C ALA A 155 -4.87 -8.99 -21.95
N THR A 156 -5.80 -8.88 -20.99
CA THR A 156 -6.84 -9.91 -20.78
C THR A 156 -8.21 -9.50 -21.29
N GLY A 157 -8.46 -8.20 -21.49
CA GLY A 157 -9.78 -7.65 -21.79
C GLY A 157 -10.72 -7.64 -20.58
N THR A 158 -10.23 -7.94 -19.38
CA THR A 158 -11.02 -7.89 -18.15
C THR A 158 -11.43 -6.46 -17.85
N VAL A 159 -12.67 -6.27 -17.39
CA VAL A 159 -13.24 -4.94 -17.17
C VAL A 159 -13.65 -4.78 -15.70
N VAL A 160 -13.43 -3.58 -15.17
CA VAL A 160 -13.97 -3.11 -13.91
C VAL A 160 -14.73 -1.82 -14.16
N THR A 161 -15.99 -1.78 -13.76
CA THR A 161 -16.86 -0.62 -13.93
C THR A 161 -17.28 -0.06 -12.58
N PHE A 162 -17.15 1.25 -12.40
CA PHE A 162 -17.79 1.99 -11.31
C PHE A 162 -18.93 2.84 -11.87
N ASP A 163 -20.09 2.79 -11.22
CA ASP A 163 -21.25 3.63 -11.53
C ASP A 163 -21.59 4.52 -10.31
N SER A 164 -21.55 5.84 -10.49
CA SER A 164 -21.82 6.78 -9.40
C SER A 164 -23.28 6.75 -8.93
N THR A 165 -24.21 6.27 -9.75
CA THR A 165 -25.64 6.19 -9.42
C THR A 165 -25.88 5.13 -8.35
N THR A 166 -25.17 4.02 -8.43
CA THR A 166 -25.28 2.91 -7.47
C THR A 166 -24.20 2.96 -6.40
N GLY A 167 -23.07 3.62 -6.67
CA GLY A 167 -21.88 3.60 -5.82
C GLY A 167 -21.20 2.23 -5.81
N VAL A 168 -21.48 1.37 -6.79
CA VAL A 168 -21.01 -0.02 -6.83
C VAL A 168 -19.96 -0.20 -7.91
N VAL A 169 -18.93 -1.00 -7.58
CA VAL A 169 -17.95 -1.53 -8.53
C VAL A 169 -18.41 -2.90 -9.03
N THR A 170 -18.50 -3.09 -10.34
CA THR A 170 -18.91 -4.34 -11.01
C THR A 170 -17.82 -4.82 -11.98
N ASN A 171 -17.84 -6.10 -12.32
CA ASN A 171 -17.04 -6.72 -13.39
C ASN A 171 -17.93 -6.93 -14.61
#